data_AF-A0A7C7XCS6-F1
#
_entry.id   AF-A0A7C7XCS6-F1
#
_cell.length_a   1.000
_cell.length_b   1.000
_cell.length_c   1.000
_cell.angle_alpha   90.00
_cell.angle_beta   90.00
_cell.angle_gamma   90.00
#
_symmetry.space_group_name_H-M   'P 1'
#
loop_
_entity.id
_entity.type
_entity.pdbx_description
1 polymer ?
#
loop_
_entity_poly.entity_id
_entity_poly.type
_entity_poly.pdbx_seq_one_letter_code
_entity_poly.pdbx_strand_id
1 'polypeptide(L)'
;MFRKLVAVALFVSFIAMATSGLMMFFIEKPSFTIQMHPVHKLFGLLLVFAVIGHLILNYRALLNHLKTRSVSIFGAGLIVILVLLYGVSLNNKVPKELAEPMDALAAKVESRE
;
A
#
# COMPACT_ATOMS: atom_id res chain seq x y z
N MET A 1 -23.70 12.24 -6.08
CA MET A 1 -22.53 12.28 -6.98
C MET A 1 -21.23 11.88 -6.27
N PHE A 2 -20.93 12.45 -5.10
CA PHE A 2 -19.70 12.19 -4.33
C PHE A 2 -19.36 10.70 -4.10
N ARG A 3 -20.33 9.86 -3.68
CA ARG A 3 -20.13 8.40 -3.52
C ARG A 3 -19.58 7.72 -4.78
N LYS A 4 -20.05 8.14 -5.97
CA LYS A 4 -19.60 7.61 -7.26
C LYS A 4 -18.17 8.03 -7.55
N LEU A 5 -17.83 9.30 -7.29
CA LEU A 5 -16.45 9.80 -7.45
C LEU A 5 -15.47 9.07 -6.54
N VAL A 6 -15.83 8.86 -5.28
CA VAL A 6 -15.00 8.09 -4.33
C VAL A 6 -14.80 6.65 -4.81
N ALA A 7 -15.84 5.99 -5.32
CA ALA A 7 -15.72 4.64 -5.86
C ALA A 7 -14.83 4.57 -7.12
N VAL A 8 -14.93 5.54 -8.03
CA VAL A 8 -14.05 5.62 -9.20
C VAL A 8 -12.60 5.91 -8.79
N ALA A 9 -12.38 6.83 -7.86
CA ALA A 9 -11.04 7.11 -7.33
C ALA A 9 -10.43 5.88 -6.65
N LEU A 10 -11.21 5.14 -5.88
CA LEU A 10 -10.80 3.87 -5.27
C LEU A 10 -10.39 2.85 -6.33
N PHE A 11 -11.22 2.68 -7.38
CA PHE A 11 -10.97 1.73 -8.45
C PHE A 11 -9.67 2.03 -9.22
N VAL A 12 -9.49 3.29 -9.66
CA VAL A 12 -8.29 3.70 -10.40
C VAL A 12 -7.05 3.56 -9.52
N SER A 13 -7.13 3.98 -8.25
CA SER A 13 -6.00 3.87 -7.33
C SER A 13 -5.65 2.42 -7.01
N PHE A 14 -6.65 1.54 -6.90
CA PHE A 14 -6.41 0.10 -6.71
C PHE A 14 -5.66 -0.50 -7.89
N ILE A 15 -6.06 -0.19 -9.13
CA ILE A 15 -5.36 -0.68 -10.33
C ILE A 15 -3.90 -0.17 -10.35
N ALA A 16 -3.69 1.11 -10.09
CA ALA A 16 -2.35 1.69 -10.07
C ALA A 16 -1.46 1.02 -9.01
N MET A 17 -1.99 0.80 -7.80
CA MET A 17 -1.25 0.15 -6.70
C MET A 17 -0.98 -1.33 -6.94
N ALA A 18 -1.98 -2.07 -7.42
CA ALA A 18 -1.85 -3.50 -7.69
C ALA A 18 -0.83 -3.75 -8.80
N THR A 19 -0.93 -3.04 -9.93
CA THR A 19 -0.04 -3.26 -11.07
C THR A 19 1.38 -2.77 -10.77
N SER A 20 1.56 -1.59 -10.15
CA SER A 20 2.89 -1.12 -9.75
C SER A 20 3.53 -2.01 -8.69
N GLY A 21 2.78 -2.48 -7.69
CA GLY A 21 3.26 -3.42 -6.69
C GLY A 21 3.68 -4.75 -7.30
N LEU A 22 2.87 -5.33 -8.20
CA LEU A 22 3.20 -6.57 -8.91
C LEU A 22 4.45 -6.40 -9.79
N MET A 23 4.57 -5.29 -10.52
CA MET A 23 5.76 -5.02 -11.31
C MET A 23 7.02 -4.94 -10.44
N MET A 24 6.96 -4.26 -9.28
CA MET A 24 8.08 -4.22 -8.34
C MET A 24 8.39 -5.60 -7.75
N PHE A 25 7.36 -6.41 -7.48
CA PHE A 25 7.52 -7.78 -6.96
C PHE A 25 8.13 -8.73 -7.99
N PHE A 26 7.81 -8.63 -9.28
CA PHE A 26 8.34 -9.55 -10.29
C PHE A 26 9.68 -9.12 -10.89
N ILE A 27 9.94 -7.81 -11.00
CA ILE A 27 11.19 -7.31 -11.57
C ILE A 27 12.33 -7.37 -10.55
N GLU A 28 12.02 -7.24 -9.25
CA GLU A 28 12.95 -7.42 -8.12
C GLU A 28 14.26 -6.62 -8.22
N LYS A 29 14.24 -5.47 -8.92
CA LYS A 29 15.40 -4.57 -9.06
C LYS A 29 15.18 -3.29 -8.23
N PRO A 30 16.09 -2.95 -7.30
CA PRO A 30 15.99 -1.73 -6.51
C PRO A 30 15.87 -0.45 -7.35
N SER A 31 16.58 -0.37 -8.48
CA SER A 31 16.49 0.77 -9.41
C SER A 31 15.10 0.92 -10.03
N PHE A 32 14.45 -0.19 -10.38
CA PHE A 32 13.09 -0.19 -10.91
C PHE A 32 12.07 0.16 -9.82
N THR A 33 12.27 -0.32 -8.59
CA THR A 33 11.47 0.07 -7.43
C THR A 33 11.54 1.57 -7.18
N ILE A 34 12.74 2.18 -7.26
CA ILE A 34 12.92 3.64 -7.15
C ILE A 34 12.17 4.36 -8.28
N GLN A 35 12.28 3.88 -9.52
CA GLN A 35 11.58 4.47 -10.67
C GLN A 35 10.05 4.43 -10.52
N MET A 36 9.49 3.35 -9.97
CA MET A 36 8.04 3.19 -9.76
C MET A 36 7.55 3.83 -8.46
N HIS A 37 8.48 4.23 -7.57
CA HIS A 37 8.17 4.77 -6.25
C HIS A 37 7.23 5.99 -6.28
N PRO A 38 7.37 6.97 -7.20
CA PRO A 38 6.45 8.11 -7.26
C PRO A 38 5.00 7.69 -7.56
N VAL A 39 4.81 6.77 -8.51
CA VAL A 39 3.48 6.26 -8.88
C VAL A 39 2.86 5.51 -7.70
N HIS A 40 3.60 4.57 -7.12
CA HIS A 40 3.11 3.74 -6.02
C HIS A 40 2.84 4.58 -4.75
N LYS A 41 3.65 5.59 -4.46
CA LYS A 41 3.47 6.44 -3.28
C LYS A 41 2.28 7.39 -3.44
N LEU A 42 2.14 8.06 -4.59
CA LEU A 42 1.06 9.02 -4.83
C LEU A 42 -0.31 8.32 -4.92
N PHE A 43 -0.41 7.26 -5.71
CA PHE A 43 -1.66 6.49 -5.79
C PHE A 43 -1.92 5.69 -4.51
N GLY A 44 -0.89 5.35 -3.73
CA GLY A 44 -1.05 4.78 -2.40
C GLY A 44 -1.72 5.75 -1.44
N LEU A 45 -1.30 7.01 -1.45
CA LEU A 45 -1.94 8.07 -0.66
C LEU A 45 -3.39 8.31 -1.11
N LEU A 46 -3.62 8.40 -2.42
CA LEU A 46 -4.97 8.55 -2.98
C LEU A 46 -5.87 7.37 -2.62
N LEU A 47 -5.32 6.15 -2.66
CA LEU A 47 -6.03 4.93 -2.26
C LEU A 47 -6.46 5.00 -0.80
N VAL A 48 -5.60 5.45 0.12
CA VAL A 48 -5.95 5.60 1.53
C VAL A 48 -7.13 6.54 1.72
N PHE A 49 -7.10 7.74 1.13
CA PHE A 49 -8.21 8.69 1.22
C PHE A 49 -9.50 8.13 0.59
N ALA A 50 -9.39 7.47 -0.55
CA ALA A 50 -10.52 6.86 -1.23
C ALA A 50 -11.14 5.72 -0.41
N VAL A 51 -10.32 4.87 0.22
CA VAL A 51 -10.77 3.80 1.12
C VAL A 51 -11.47 4.40 2.34
N ILE A 52 -10.88 5.39 3.02
CA ILE A 52 -11.51 6.03 4.19
C ILE A 52 -12.88 6.59 3.79
N GLY A 53 -12.95 7.36 2.70
CA GLY A 53 -14.21 7.87 2.19
C GLY A 53 -15.21 6.76 1.86
N HIS A 54 -14.76 5.69 1.21
CA HIS A 54 -15.61 4.56 0.84
C HIS A 54 -16.16 3.83 2.07
N LEU A 55 -15.33 3.60 3.08
CA LEU A 55 -15.72 2.93 4.33
C LEU A 55 -16.68 3.78 5.15
N ILE A 56 -16.44 5.08 5.29
CA ILE A 56 -17.36 6.00 5.99
C ILE A 56 -18.73 5.99 5.32
N LEU A 57 -18.76 6.12 3.99
CA LEU A 57 -20.01 6.19 3.23
C LEU A 57 -20.78 4.86 3.21
N ASN A 58 -20.11 3.74 3.48
CA ASN A 58 -20.67 2.39 3.46
C ASN A 58 -20.52 1.63 4.79
N TYR A 59 -20.34 2.34 5.92
CA TYR A 59 -19.94 1.71 7.19
C TYR A 59 -20.94 0.65 7.67
N ARG A 60 -22.24 0.87 7.45
CA ARG A 60 -23.30 -0.07 7.85
C ARG A 60 -23.18 -1.40 7.10
N ALA A 61 -22.84 -1.36 5.81
CA ALA A 61 -22.65 -2.55 5.01
C ALA A 61 -21.44 -3.36 5.52
N LEU A 62 -20.33 -2.68 5.81
CA LEU A 62 -19.14 -3.31 6.41
C LEU A 62 -19.48 -4.00 7.74
N LEU A 63 -20.15 -3.31 8.66
CA LEU A 63 -20.55 -3.89 9.95
C LEU A 63 -21.45 -5.12 9.76
N ASN A 64 -22.33 -5.10 8.76
CA ASN A 64 -23.17 -6.25 8.47
C ASN A 64 -22.36 -7.44 7.92
N HIS A 65 -21.35 -7.22 7.07
CA HIS A 65 -20.45 -8.29 6.64
C HIS A 65 -19.65 -8.89 7.82
N LEU A 66 -19.23 -8.05 8.77
CA LEU A 66 -18.47 -8.47 9.94
C LEU A 66 -19.30 -9.25 10.98
N LYS A 67 -20.63 -9.28 10.88
CA LYS A 67 -21.48 -10.14 11.73
C LYS A 67 -21.36 -11.63 11.37
N THR A 68 -20.95 -11.93 10.14
CA THR A 68 -20.77 -13.32 9.69
C THR A 68 -19.47 -13.88 10.26
N ARG A 69 -19.57 -14.89 11.13
CA ARG A 69 -18.42 -15.46 11.87
C ARG A 69 -17.23 -15.81 10.97
N SER A 70 -17.46 -16.44 9.82
CA SER A 70 -16.38 -16.80 8.88
C SER A 70 -15.65 -15.57 8.33
N VAL A 71 -16.39 -14.50 8.01
CA VAL A 71 -15.83 -13.23 7.52
C VAL A 71 -15.03 -12.55 8.61
N SER A 72 -15.51 -12.54 9.86
CA SER A 72 -14.80 -11.93 10.99
C SER A 72 -13.49 -12.66 11.30
N ILE A 73 -13.51 -14.01 11.29
CA ILE A 73 -12.30 -14.82 11.51
C ILE A 73 -11.29 -14.58 10.38
N PHE A 74 -11.74 -14.57 9.13
CA PHE A 74 -10.88 -14.30 7.99
C PHE A 74 -10.23 -12.91 8.09
N GLY A 75 -11.03 -11.88 8.41
CA GLY A 75 -10.53 -10.52 8.62
C GLY A 75 -9.51 -10.43 9.77
N ALA A 76 -9.79 -11.10 10.90
CA ALA A 76 -8.85 -11.16 12.02
C ALA A 76 -7.53 -11.83 11.62
N GLY A 77 -7.58 -12.93 10.86
CA GLY A 77 -6.40 -13.59 10.32
C GLY A 77 -5.55 -12.67 9.44
N LEU A 78 -6.19 -11.89 8.55
CA LEU A 78 -5.47 -10.92 7.72
C LEU A 78 -4.80 -9.81 8.55
N ILE A 79 -5.43 -9.34 9.62
CA ILE A 79 -4.83 -8.37 10.55
C ILE A 79 -3.61 -8.97 11.25
N VAL A 80 -3.69 -10.23 11.69
CA VAL A 80 -2.55 -10.92 12.31
C VAL A 80 -1.38 -11.02 11.32
N ILE A 81 -1.64 -11.44 10.08
CA ILE A 81 -0.62 -11.50 9.03
C ILE A 81 0.01 -10.12 8.81
N LEU A 82 -0.81 -9.07 8.71
CA LEU A 82 -0.33 -7.70 8.53
C LEU A 82 0.63 -7.29 9.66
N VAL A 83 0.23 -7.49 10.91
CA VAL A 83 1.05 -7.16 12.09
C VAL A 83 2.37 -7.94 12.08
N LEU A 84 2.34 -9.23 11.74
CA LEU A 84 3.54 -10.05 11.64
C LEU A 84 4.48 -9.55 10.53
N LEU A 85 3.96 -9.22 9.35
CA LEU A 85 4.76 -8.68 8.25
C LEU A 85 5.43 -7.35 8.61
N TYR A 86 4.71 -6.45 9.30
CA TYR A 86 5.31 -5.23 9.85
C TYR A 86 6.42 -5.55 10.86
N GLY A 87 6.18 -6.50 11.77
CA GLY A 87 7.18 -6.94 12.74
C GLY A 87 8.46 -7.48 12.08
N VAL A 88 8.30 -8.34 11.06
CA VAL A 88 9.42 -8.87 10.26
C VAL A 88 10.19 -7.74 9.59
N SER A 89 9.50 -6.82 8.92
CA SER A 89 10.14 -5.70 8.21
C SER A 89 10.89 -4.76 9.14
N LEU A 90 10.33 -4.45 10.32
CA LEU A 90 10.98 -3.56 11.30
C LEU A 90 12.19 -4.20 12.00
N ASN A 91 12.20 -5.53 12.12
CA ASN A 91 13.30 -6.26 12.76
C ASN A 91 14.43 -6.61 11.75
N ASN A 92 14.11 -6.75 10.47
CA ASN A 92 15.08 -7.00 9.40
C ASN A 92 15.71 -5.71 8.89
N LYS A 93 16.48 -5.05 9.76
CA LYS A 93 17.19 -3.82 9.39
C LYS A 93 18.31 -4.12 8.40
N VAL A 94 18.41 -3.30 7.36
CA VAL A 94 19.58 -3.29 6.48
C VAL A 94 20.80 -2.81 7.28
N PRO A 95 21.96 -3.48 7.20
CA PRO A 95 23.18 -3.03 7.85
C PRO A 95 23.52 -1.59 7.47
N LYS A 96 23.94 -0.77 8.44
CA LYS A 96 24.20 0.67 8.22
C LYS A 96 25.18 0.94 7.08
N GLU A 97 26.20 0.11 6.97
CA GLU A 97 27.24 0.15 5.93
C GLU A 97 26.67 0.04 4.51
N LEU A 98 25.49 -0.60 4.35
CA LEU A 98 24.78 -0.71 3.08
C LEU A 98 23.65 0.32 2.95
N ALA A 99 22.96 0.63 4.05
CA ALA A 99 21.84 1.57 4.05
C ALA A 99 22.27 3.01 3.71
N GLU A 100 23.32 3.53 4.37
CA GLU A 100 23.78 4.91 4.17
C GLU A 100 24.20 5.23 2.72
N PRO A 101 25.01 4.40 2.03
CA PRO A 101 25.35 4.68 0.63
C PRO A 101 24.14 4.50 -0.29
N MET A 102 23.22 3.57 -0.01
CA MET A 102 21.99 3.40 -0.77
C MET A 102 21.09 4.65 -0.67
N ASP A 103 20.89 5.17 0.53
CA ASP A 103 20.09 6.38 0.78
C ASP A 103 20.74 7.60 0.12
N ALA A 104 22.06 7.74 0.20
CA ALA A 104 22.79 8.83 -0.45
C ALA A 104 22.70 8.78 -1.98
N LEU A 105 22.72 7.59 -2.58
CA LEU A 105 22.54 7.40 -4.02
C LEU A 105 21.10 7.67 -4.44
N ALA A 106 20.12 7.18 -3.69
CA ALA A 106 18.70 7.43 -3.94
C ALA A 106 18.39 8.94 -3.90
N ALA A 107 18.88 9.65 -2.88
CA ALA A 107 18.70 11.09 -2.75
C ALA A 107 19.29 11.87 -3.94
N LYS A 108 20.46 11.45 -4.47
CA LYS A 108 21.06 12.06 -5.67
C LYS A 108 20.26 11.81 -6.94
N VAL A 109 19.55 10.68 -7.02
CA VAL A 109 18.68 10.36 -8.16
C VAL A 109 17.39 11.18 -8.07
N GLU A 110 16.78 11.26 -6.89
CA GLU A 110 15.58 12.07 -6.65
C GLU A 110 15.85 13.57 -6.84
N SER A 111 17.06 14.06 -6.53
CA SER A 111 17.42 15.49 -6.72
C SER A 111 17.80 15.87 -8.16
N ARG A 112 17.81 14.92 -9.10
CA ARG A 112 18.10 15.16 -10.52
C ARG A 112 16.83 15.41 -11.36
N GLU A 113 15.65 15.27 -10.76
CA GLU A 113 14.37 15.74 -11.28
C GLU A 113 14.05 17.14 -10.74
#